data_AF-A0A9D2MHY2-F1
#
_entry.id   AF-A0A9D2MHY2-F1
#
_cell.length_a   1.000
_cell.length_b   1.000
_cell.length_c   1.000
_cell.angle_alpha   90.00
_cell.angle_beta   90.00
_cell.angle_gamma   90.00
#
_symmetry.space_group_name_H-M   'P 1'
#
loop_
_entity.id
_entity.type
_entity.pdbx_description
1 polymer ?
#
loop_
_entity_poly.entity_id
_entity_poly.type
_entity_poly.pdbx_seq_one_letter_code
_entity_poly.pdbx_strand_id
1 'polypeptide(L)'
;MDDWDKWLDDYEKRHGSAGNRLQDIFKDDTIKTTKISQQVLDNLRSPDLDFLTKVQNETLRQGMKNLLKRVDGTPEGTECAYYYDMRAKFLKWEMGEAGKSSVNVYNPRVDYITMHNHPSGGTFSPGDIGSFVKNDNMRAILIVGNNGEQYILQKDQSFDRDNFSKDYADYYIN
;
A
#
# COMPACT_ATOMS: atom_id res chain seq x y z
N MET A 1 20.53 2.24 -9.13
CA MET A 1 19.69 1.37 -8.29
C MET A 1 19.96 1.63 -6.80
N ASP A 2 20.29 2.86 -6.40
CA ASP A 2 21.48 2.99 -5.53
C ASP A 2 21.36 3.94 -4.32
N ASP A 3 20.18 4.12 -3.73
CA ASP A 3 20.12 4.93 -2.49
C ASP A 3 19.04 4.47 -1.52
N TRP A 4 17.86 4.17 -2.05
CA TRP A 4 16.75 3.62 -1.28
C TRP A 4 17.04 2.21 -0.75
N ASP A 5 17.55 1.32 -1.59
CA ASP A 5 17.83 -0.08 -1.19
C ASP A 5 18.93 -0.14 -0.12
N LYS A 6 19.96 0.69 -0.25
CA LYS A 6 21.04 0.79 0.74
C LYS A 6 20.59 1.47 2.04
N TRP A 7 19.76 2.52 1.96
CA TRP A 7 19.16 3.12 3.16
C TRP A 7 18.35 2.09 3.95
N LEU A 8 17.54 1.31 3.24
CA LEU A 8 16.68 0.30 3.81
C LEU A 8 17.47 -0.79 4.55
N ASP A 9 18.50 -1.33 3.89
CA ASP A 9 19.45 -2.29 4.46
C ASP A 9 20.07 -1.77 5.77
N ASP A 10 20.46 -0.49 5.81
CA ASP A 10 21.10 0.12 6.98
C ASP A 10 20.10 0.46 8.09
N TYR A 11 18.89 0.89 7.75
CA TYR A 11 17.80 1.09 8.71
C TYR A 11 17.44 -0.21 9.42
N GLU A 12 17.34 -1.32 8.68
CA GLU A 12 17.09 -2.64 9.25
C GLU A 12 18.18 -3.13 10.19
N LYS A 13 19.45 -2.91 9.86
CA LYS A 13 20.56 -3.29 10.76
C LYS A 13 20.46 -2.57 12.10
N ARG A 14 19.93 -1.34 12.11
CA ARG A 14 19.81 -0.50 13.31
C ARG A 14 18.54 -0.76 14.12
N HIS A 15 17.42 -1.02 13.44
CA HIS A 15 16.08 -1.05 14.06
C HIS A 15 15.35 -2.39 13.90
N GLY A 16 15.81 -3.27 13.01
CA GLY A 16 15.20 -4.56 12.76
C GLY A 16 15.32 -5.49 13.96
N SER A 17 14.20 -6.10 14.34
CA SER A 17 14.19 -7.27 15.22
C SER A 17 14.28 -8.54 14.36
N ALA A 18 15.01 -9.55 14.84
CA ALA A 18 15.26 -10.78 14.07
C ALA A 18 13.94 -11.49 13.72
N GLY A 19 13.43 -11.28 12.49
CA GLY A 19 12.23 -11.96 11.99
C GLY A 19 11.56 -11.33 10.78
N ASN A 20 11.48 -9.99 10.70
CA ASN A 20 10.82 -9.29 9.59
C ASN A 20 11.74 -8.18 9.06
N ARG A 21 12.24 -8.34 7.83
CA ARG A 21 13.03 -7.32 7.16
C ARG A 21 12.13 -6.45 6.28
N LEU A 22 12.33 -5.14 6.28
CA LEU A 22 11.67 -4.24 5.32
C LEU A 22 11.97 -4.63 3.87
N GLN A 23 13.16 -5.13 3.54
CA GLN A 23 13.55 -5.62 2.21
C GLN A 23 12.70 -6.81 1.76
N ASP A 24 12.19 -7.61 2.70
CA ASP A 24 11.23 -8.69 2.40
C ASP A 24 9.85 -8.14 2.00
N ILE A 25 9.58 -6.86 2.31
CA ILE A 25 8.38 -6.10 1.94
C ILE A 25 8.50 -5.50 0.51
N PHE A 26 9.67 -5.59 -0.14
CA PHE A 26 9.85 -5.12 -1.53
C PHE A 26 10.10 -6.31 -2.46
N LYS A 27 9.03 -7.05 -2.75
CA LYS A 27 9.01 -8.10 -3.78
C LYS A 27 8.04 -7.69 -4.88
N ASP A 28 8.57 -7.58 -6.09
CA ASP A 28 7.79 -7.40 -7.30
C ASP A 28 7.71 -8.73 -8.04
N ASP A 29 6.52 -9.34 -8.06
CA ASP A 29 6.28 -10.52 -8.90
C ASP A 29 5.90 -10.04 -10.29
N THR A 30 6.38 -10.70 -11.35
CA THR A 30 6.04 -10.28 -12.72
C THR A 30 4.76 -10.96 -13.19
N ILE A 31 3.60 -10.45 -12.76
CA ILE A 31 2.31 -10.95 -13.23
C ILE A 31 1.87 -10.16 -14.47
N LYS A 32 1.76 -10.87 -15.59
CA LYS A 32 1.44 -10.32 -16.92
C LYS A 32 -0.05 -10.33 -17.27
N THR A 33 -0.93 -10.71 -16.35
CA THR A 33 -2.35 -10.86 -16.63
C THR A 33 -3.17 -9.74 -16.03
N THR A 34 -3.92 -9.06 -16.89
CA THR A 34 -4.91 -8.02 -16.54
C THR A 34 -6.28 -8.58 -16.20
N LYS A 35 -6.48 -9.90 -16.38
CA LYS A 35 -7.75 -10.56 -16.10
C LYS A 35 -7.75 -11.11 -14.68
N ILE A 36 -8.65 -10.58 -13.87
CA ILE A 36 -8.78 -10.96 -12.47
C ILE A 36 -9.81 -12.07 -12.38
N SER A 37 -9.40 -13.23 -11.85
CA SER A 37 -10.28 -14.39 -11.75
C SER A 37 -11.30 -14.21 -10.62
N GLN A 38 -12.47 -14.85 -10.74
CA GLN A 38 -13.44 -14.87 -9.66
C GLN A 38 -12.87 -15.49 -8.38
N GLN A 39 -11.98 -16.48 -8.51
CA GLN A 39 -11.28 -17.10 -7.39
C GLN A 39 -10.41 -16.10 -6.62
N VAL A 40 -9.73 -15.18 -7.30
CA VAL A 40 -8.98 -14.09 -6.64
C VAL A 40 -9.94 -13.23 -5.80
N LEU A 41 -11.05 -12.80 -6.38
CA LEU A 41 -12.04 -11.97 -5.69
C LEU A 41 -12.63 -12.68 -4.46
N ASP A 42 -12.93 -13.98 -4.58
CA ASP A 42 -13.55 -14.75 -3.51
C ASP A 42 -12.60 -15.00 -2.34
N ASN A 43 -11.30 -15.13 -2.61
CA ASN A 43 -10.27 -15.46 -1.63
C ASN A 43 -9.64 -14.25 -0.92
N LEU A 44 -10.00 -13.01 -1.28
CA LEU A 44 -9.51 -11.82 -0.59
C LEU A 44 -9.86 -11.90 0.90
N ARG A 45 -8.82 -11.80 1.74
CA ARG A 45 -8.93 -11.79 3.20
C ARG A 45 -9.34 -10.40 3.69
N SER A 46 -9.93 -10.37 4.88
CA SER A 46 -10.16 -9.13 5.63
C SER A 46 -8.81 -8.48 5.95
N PRO A 47 -8.70 -7.14 5.92
CA PRO A 47 -7.45 -6.47 6.26
C PRO A 47 -7.15 -6.46 7.77
N ASP A 48 -8.16 -6.72 8.61
CA ASP A 48 -8.04 -6.87 10.06
C ASP A 48 -7.26 -5.73 10.76
N LEU A 49 -7.51 -4.48 10.31
CA LEU A 49 -6.99 -3.28 10.97
C LEU A 49 -7.55 -3.20 12.40
N ASP A 50 -6.67 -3.10 13.37
CA ASP A 50 -6.98 -3.20 14.82
C ASP A 50 -7.86 -2.06 15.33
N PHE A 51 -7.74 -0.87 14.74
CA PHE A 51 -8.56 0.30 15.06
C PHE A 51 -9.95 0.29 14.39
N LEU A 52 -10.31 -0.76 13.65
CA LEU A 52 -11.61 -0.91 12.99
C LEU A 52 -12.43 -2.06 13.57
N THR A 53 -13.75 -1.91 13.56
CA THR A 53 -14.68 -3.01 13.86
C THR A 53 -14.65 -4.07 12.75
N LYS A 54 -15.15 -5.29 13.05
CA LYS A 54 -15.31 -6.36 12.04
C LYS A 54 -16.12 -5.92 10.82
N VAL A 55 -17.18 -5.13 11.03
CA VAL A 55 -18.05 -4.62 9.95
C VAL A 55 -17.29 -3.63 9.06
N GLN A 56 -16.45 -2.78 9.65
CA GLN A 56 -15.63 -1.83 8.91
C GLN A 56 -14.50 -2.52 8.14
N ASN A 57 -13.84 -3.51 8.74
CA ASN A 57 -12.87 -4.34 8.04
C ASN A 57 -13.50 -5.09 6.85
N GLU A 58 -14.71 -5.64 7.02
CA GLU A 58 -15.46 -6.24 5.92
C GLU A 58 -15.83 -5.22 4.83
N THR A 59 -16.13 -3.98 5.21
CA THR A 59 -16.37 -2.89 4.25
C THR A 59 -15.13 -2.61 3.41
N LEU A 60 -13.93 -2.59 4.03
CA LEU A 60 -12.68 -2.45 3.30
C LEU A 60 -12.38 -3.67 2.42
N ARG A 61 -12.68 -4.89 2.86
CA ARG A 61 -12.57 -6.10 2.04
C ARG A 61 -13.43 -6.02 0.78
N GLN A 62 -14.66 -5.52 0.90
CA GLN A 62 -15.49 -5.25 -0.26
C GLN A 62 -14.94 -4.12 -1.13
N GLY A 63 -14.27 -3.13 -0.52
CA GLY A 63 -13.47 -2.12 -1.21
C GLY A 63 -12.38 -2.74 -2.09
N MET A 64 -11.59 -3.67 -1.56
CA MET A 64 -10.55 -4.39 -2.31
C MET A 64 -11.14 -5.14 -3.52
N LYS A 65 -12.29 -5.80 -3.35
CA LYS A 65 -13.01 -6.45 -4.45
C LYS A 65 -13.45 -5.45 -5.53
N ASN A 66 -13.99 -4.30 -5.12
CA ASN A 66 -14.45 -3.25 -6.05
C ASN A 66 -13.28 -2.60 -6.79
N LEU A 67 -12.16 -2.41 -6.11
CA LEU A 67 -10.89 -1.98 -6.68
C LEU A 67 -10.44 -2.95 -7.79
N LEU A 68 -10.31 -4.23 -7.47
CA LEU A 68 -9.89 -5.25 -8.45
C LEU A 68 -10.85 -5.33 -9.65
N LYS A 69 -12.17 -5.35 -9.41
CA LYS A 69 -13.17 -5.31 -10.51
C LYS A 69 -13.05 -4.07 -11.40
N ARG A 70 -12.54 -2.96 -10.87
CA ARG A 70 -12.39 -1.70 -11.63
C ARG A 70 -11.19 -1.73 -12.56
N VAL A 71 -10.14 -2.44 -12.19
CA VAL A 71 -8.93 -2.61 -13.02
C VAL A 71 -8.96 -3.87 -13.89
N ASP A 72 -9.94 -4.76 -13.69
CA ASP A 72 -10.13 -5.95 -14.53
C ASP A 72 -10.34 -5.58 -16.00
N GLY A 73 -9.53 -6.16 -16.88
CA GLY A 73 -9.57 -5.91 -18.32
C GLY A 73 -8.99 -4.55 -18.77
N THR A 74 -8.44 -3.76 -17.85
CA THR A 74 -7.66 -2.56 -18.21
C THR A 74 -6.28 -2.95 -18.78
N PRO A 75 -5.56 -2.04 -19.48
CA PRO A 75 -4.22 -2.34 -19.96
C PRO A 75 -3.25 -2.69 -18.81
N GLU A 76 -2.23 -3.48 -19.10
CA GLU A 76 -1.16 -3.81 -18.15
C GLU A 76 -0.53 -2.53 -17.58
N GLY A 77 -0.17 -2.56 -16.29
CA GLY A 77 0.37 -1.39 -15.60
C GLY A 77 -0.67 -0.32 -15.24
N THR A 78 -1.97 -0.59 -15.38
CA THR A 78 -3.01 0.34 -14.89
C THR A 78 -3.20 0.17 -13.38
N GLU A 79 -3.04 1.27 -12.65
CA GLU A 79 -3.30 1.33 -11.21
C GLU A 79 -4.57 2.12 -10.91
N CYS A 80 -5.25 1.74 -9.83
CA CYS A 80 -6.39 2.42 -9.26
C CYS A 80 -6.22 2.48 -7.75
N ALA A 81 -6.60 3.60 -7.14
CA ALA A 81 -6.59 3.78 -5.70
C ALA A 81 -7.99 4.11 -5.19
N TYR A 82 -8.34 3.57 -4.02
CA TYR A 82 -9.56 3.85 -3.29
C TYR A 82 -9.21 4.43 -1.91
N TYR A 83 -9.98 5.42 -1.50
CA TYR A 83 -9.75 6.18 -0.27
C TYR A 83 -10.97 6.10 0.64
N TYR A 84 -10.73 5.92 1.93
CA TYR A 84 -11.75 5.76 2.98
C TYR A 84 -11.40 6.63 4.18
N ASP A 85 -12.41 7.09 4.91
CA ASP A 85 -12.17 7.68 6.24
C ASP A 85 -11.88 6.59 7.29
N MET A 86 -11.53 7.02 8.50
CA MET A 86 -11.29 6.12 9.64
C MET A 86 -12.52 5.33 10.12
N ARG A 87 -13.70 5.56 9.52
CA ARG A 87 -14.91 4.77 9.77
C ARG A 87 -15.22 3.80 8.63
N ALA A 88 -14.27 3.58 7.71
CA ALA A 88 -14.43 2.80 6.49
C ALA A 88 -15.53 3.33 5.55
N LYS A 89 -15.84 4.63 5.62
CA LYS A 89 -16.72 5.28 4.64
C LYS A 89 -15.91 5.65 3.41
N PHE A 90 -16.41 5.24 2.24
CA PHE A 90 -15.80 5.56 0.96
C PHE A 90 -15.74 7.08 0.74
N LEU A 91 -14.57 7.59 0.34
CA LEU A 91 -14.33 9.00 0.03
C LEU A 91 -14.24 9.22 -1.47
N LYS A 92 -13.33 8.50 -2.13
CA LYS A 92 -12.96 8.72 -3.54
C LYS A 92 -12.25 7.48 -4.11
N TRP A 93 -12.25 7.38 -5.44
CA TRP A 93 -11.31 6.55 -6.18
C TRP A 93 -10.56 7.41 -7.22
N GLU A 94 -9.36 7.00 -7.59
CA GLU A 94 -8.54 7.57 -8.67
C GLU A 94 -8.06 6.45 -9.59
N MET A 95 -7.93 6.73 -10.88
CA MET A 95 -7.33 5.82 -11.85
C MET A 95 -6.07 6.47 -12.43
N GLY A 96 -4.99 5.70 -12.46
CA GLY A 96 -3.75 6.06 -13.13
C GLY A 96 -3.88 6.03 -14.64
N GLU A 97 -2.86 6.56 -15.31
CA GLU A 97 -2.73 6.39 -16.75
C GLU A 97 -2.31 4.94 -17.07
N ALA A 98 -2.93 4.37 -18.09
CA ALA A 98 -2.65 3.00 -18.53
C ALA A 98 -1.15 2.82 -18.86
N GLY A 99 -0.55 1.73 -18.37
CA GLY A 99 0.85 1.38 -18.63
C GLY A 99 1.88 2.25 -17.89
N LYS A 100 1.46 3.12 -16.97
CA LYS A 100 2.38 3.97 -16.18
C LYS A 100 2.74 3.40 -14.82
N SER A 101 2.07 2.34 -14.36
CA SER A 101 2.26 1.73 -13.03
C SER A 101 2.34 2.80 -11.94
N SER A 102 1.39 3.72 -11.97
CA SER A 102 1.28 4.82 -11.02
C SER A 102 -0.14 5.37 -10.98
N VAL A 103 -0.55 5.84 -9.81
CA VAL A 103 -1.81 6.53 -9.57
C VAL A 103 -1.57 7.78 -8.72
N ASN A 104 -2.35 8.84 -8.97
CA ASN A 104 -2.25 10.08 -8.20
C ASN A 104 -2.67 9.85 -6.75
N VAL A 105 -1.93 10.46 -5.81
CA VAL A 105 -2.25 10.39 -4.38
C VAL A 105 -3.27 11.47 -4.00
N TYR A 106 -4.45 11.04 -3.54
CA TYR A 106 -5.38 11.90 -2.81
C TYR A 106 -4.92 12.05 -1.34
N ASN A 107 -4.71 13.29 -0.89
CA ASN A 107 -4.26 13.61 0.47
C ASN A 107 -5.23 14.58 1.17
N PRO A 108 -6.33 14.08 1.75
CA PRO A 108 -7.27 14.92 2.51
C PRO A 108 -6.66 15.38 3.84
N ARG A 109 -7.15 16.52 4.35
CA ARG A 109 -6.78 17.06 5.69
C ARG A 109 -7.46 16.32 6.86
N VAL A 110 -7.87 15.08 6.65
CA VAL A 110 -8.50 14.22 7.66
C VAL A 110 -7.85 12.85 7.59
N ASP A 111 -7.79 12.17 8.72
CA ASP A 111 -7.23 10.83 8.79
C ASP A 111 -7.98 9.86 7.85
N TYR A 112 -7.20 9.07 7.11
CA TYR A 112 -7.73 8.24 6.04
C TYR A 112 -6.93 6.95 5.86
N ILE A 113 -7.58 6.01 5.17
CA ILE A 113 -7.07 4.73 4.75
C ILE A 113 -7.07 4.72 3.22
N THR A 114 -5.98 4.27 2.61
CA THR A 114 -5.91 4.07 1.15
C THR A 114 -5.70 2.60 0.82
N MET A 115 -6.20 2.19 -0.33
CA MET A 115 -5.87 0.92 -0.94
C MET A 115 -5.65 1.10 -2.45
N HIS A 116 -4.66 0.45 -3.03
CA HIS A 116 -4.47 0.44 -4.48
C HIS A 116 -3.99 -0.93 -4.97
N ASN A 117 -4.18 -1.17 -6.27
CA ASN A 117 -3.77 -2.43 -6.86
C ASN A 117 -2.32 -2.37 -7.32
N HIS A 118 -1.59 -3.47 -7.18
CA HIS A 118 -0.35 -3.69 -7.91
C HIS A 118 -0.63 -4.65 -9.07
N PRO A 119 -0.52 -4.20 -10.33
CA PRO A 119 -0.74 -5.06 -11.50
C PRO A 119 0.13 -6.31 -11.50
N SER A 120 1.34 -6.16 -10.96
CA SER A 120 2.37 -7.17 -10.85
C SER A 120 2.08 -8.20 -9.75
N GLY A 121 1.20 -7.90 -8.79
CA GLY A 121 1.00 -8.75 -7.60
C GLY A 121 2.05 -8.57 -6.51
N GLY A 122 3.01 -7.67 -6.73
CA GLY A 122 4.02 -7.31 -5.77
C GLY A 122 3.48 -6.56 -4.55
N THR A 123 4.33 -6.47 -3.54
CA THR A 123 4.11 -5.70 -2.30
C THR A 123 4.52 -4.24 -2.49
N PHE A 124 4.62 -3.45 -1.42
CA PHE A 124 4.93 -2.03 -1.43
C PHE A 124 6.17 -1.68 -2.26
N SER A 125 6.07 -0.59 -3.01
CA SER A 125 7.19 0.07 -3.68
C SER A 125 7.81 1.14 -2.77
N PRO A 126 9.04 1.62 -3.08
CA PRO A 126 9.60 2.80 -2.40
C PRO A 126 8.69 4.03 -2.50
N GLY A 127 7.94 4.19 -3.60
CA GLY A 127 6.96 5.26 -3.78
C GLY A 127 5.79 5.18 -2.80
N ASP A 128 5.33 3.96 -2.50
CA ASP A 128 4.25 3.72 -1.55
C ASP A 128 4.68 4.07 -0.13
N ILE A 129 5.84 3.58 0.31
CA ILE A 129 6.39 3.86 1.64
C ILE A 129 6.69 5.34 1.79
N GLY A 130 7.33 5.96 0.79
CA GLY A 130 7.62 7.38 0.80
C GLY A 130 6.36 8.23 0.89
N SER A 131 5.31 7.87 0.15
CA SER A 131 4.00 8.55 0.21
C SER A 131 3.33 8.33 1.56
N PHE A 132 3.34 7.10 2.07
CA PHE A 132 2.77 6.77 3.36
C PHE A 132 3.39 7.58 4.50
N VAL A 133 4.72 7.67 4.53
CA VAL A 133 5.47 8.43 5.55
C VAL A 133 5.21 9.94 5.43
N LYS A 134 5.22 10.48 4.20
CA LYS A 134 5.06 11.93 3.96
C LYS A 134 3.65 12.47 4.25
N ASN A 135 2.63 11.61 4.18
CA ASN A 135 1.24 12.00 4.40
C ASN A 135 0.81 11.66 5.82
N ASP A 136 0.83 12.65 6.73
CA ASP A 136 0.57 12.45 8.16
C ASP A 136 -0.82 11.88 8.45
N ASN A 137 -1.81 12.27 7.64
CA ASN A 137 -3.17 11.80 7.76
C ASN A 137 -3.40 10.40 7.15
N MET A 138 -2.46 9.86 6.37
CA MET A 138 -2.56 8.48 5.87
C MET A 138 -2.22 7.53 7.03
N ARG A 139 -3.24 6.85 7.58
CA ARG A 139 -3.11 5.96 8.73
C ARG A 139 -2.84 4.52 8.36
N ALA A 140 -3.36 4.08 7.20
CA ALA A 140 -3.06 2.77 6.65
C ALA A 140 -3.05 2.80 5.12
N ILE A 141 -2.19 1.97 4.53
CA ILE A 141 -2.11 1.71 3.10
C ILE A 141 -2.20 0.19 2.87
N LEU A 142 -3.09 -0.21 1.97
CA LEU A 142 -3.33 -1.61 1.62
C LEU A 142 -2.98 -1.81 0.13
N ILE A 143 -2.05 -2.72 -0.15
CA ILE A 143 -1.75 -3.15 -1.50
C ILE A 143 -2.55 -4.41 -1.81
N VAL A 144 -3.23 -4.41 -2.95
CA VAL A 144 -3.96 -5.59 -3.45
C VAL A 144 -3.40 -5.99 -4.81
N GLY A 145 -2.63 -7.06 -4.83
CA GLY A 145 -2.14 -7.63 -6.08
C GLY A 145 -3.29 -8.09 -6.98
N ASN A 146 -3.12 -7.95 -8.30
CA ASN A 146 -4.10 -8.51 -9.25
C ASN A 146 -4.24 -10.05 -9.16
N ASN A 147 -3.27 -10.72 -8.53
CA ASN A 147 -3.29 -12.13 -8.16
C ASN A 147 -3.98 -12.44 -6.82
N GLY A 148 -4.43 -11.43 -6.08
CA GLY A 148 -5.06 -11.58 -4.77
C GLY A 148 -4.11 -11.52 -3.58
N GLU A 149 -2.80 -11.29 -3.80
CA GLU A 149 -1.89 -11.01 -2.69
C GLU A 149 -2.26 -9.69 -2.01
N GLN A 150 -2.06 -9.63 -0.70
CA GLN A 150 -2.51 -8.50 0.13
C GLN A 150 -1.41 -8.11 1.10
N TYR A 151 -1.05 -6.84 1.10
CA TYR A 151 -0.04 -6.28 1.99
C TYR A 151 -0.59 -5.04 2.68
N ILE A 152 -0.32 -4.92 3.98
CA ILE A 152 -0.98 -3.93 4.82
C ILE A 152 0.10 -3.27 5.68
N LEU A 153 0.11 -1.95 5.66
CA LEU A 153 0.97 -1.14 6.52
C LEU A 153 0.10 -0.11 7.21
N GLN A 154 0.26 0.00 8.53
CA GLN A 154 -0.45 0.95 9.36
C GLN A 154 0.52 1.70 10.27
N LYS A 155 0.20 2.97 10.55
CA LYS A 155 0.88 3.75 11.58
C LYS A 155 0.26 3.39 12.90
N ASP A 156 1.06 2.91 13.83
CA ASP A 156 0.64 2.85 15.23
C ASP A 156 0.62 4.25 15.85
N GLN A 157 0.16 4.33 17.10
CA GLN A 157 0.08 5.60 17.83
C GLN A 157 1.45 6.18 18.20
N SER A 158 2.51 5.37 18.19
CA SER A 158 3.89 5.77 18.47
C SER A 158 4.69 6.17 17.24
N PHE A 159 4.09 6.10 16.04
CA PHE A 159 4.79 6.43 14.80
C PHE A 159 5.26 7.89 14.82
N ASP A 160 6.57 8.05 14.83
CA ASP A 160 7.25 9.35 14.79
C ASP A 160 7.85 9.56 13.40
N ARG A 161 7.15 10.37 12.59
CA ARG A 161 7.59 10.73 11.24
C ARG A 161 8.94 11.45 11.27
N ASP A 162 9.19 12.31 12.25
CA ASP A 162 10.39 13.13 12.27
C ASP A 162 11.60 12.25 12.56
N ASN A 163 11.49 11.28 13.47
CA ASN A 163 12.56 10.32 13.68
C ASN A 163 12.77 9.43 12.45
N PHE A 164 11.70 8.89 11.85
CA PHE A 164 11.82 8.11 10.62
C PHE A 164 12.47 8.91 9.48
N SER A 165 12.08 10.19 9.33
CA SER A 165 12.61 11.08 8.29
C SER A 165 14.04 11.53 8.57
N LYS A 166 14.44 11.67 9.85
CA LYS A 166 15.82 11.94 10.26
C LYS A 166 16.71 10.73 9.98
N ASP A 167 16.27 9.53 10.33
CA ASP A 167 16.99 8.29 10.01
C ASP A 167 17.22 8.16 8.49
N TYR A 168 16.26 8.66 7.70
CA TYR A 168 16.40 8.84 6.25
C TYR A 168 17.40 9.93 5.87
N ALA A 169 17.22 11.18 6.32
CA ALA A 169 18.08 12.31 5.93
C ALA A 169 19.54 12.17 6.39
N ASP A 170 19.79 11.64 7.59
CA ASP A 170 21.13 11.43 8.13
C ASP A 170 21.95 10.44 7.29
N TYR A 171 21.28 9.55 6.55
CA TYR A 171 21.93 8.66 5.61
C TYR A 171 22.31 9.35 4.28
N TYR A 172 21.61 10.40 3.86
CA TYR A 172 21.96 11.17 2.65
C TYR A 172 23.15 12.12 2.85
N ILE A 173 23.44 12.47 4.11
CA ILE A 173 24.46 13.46 4.47
C ILE A 173 25.80 12.78 4.85
N ASN A 174 25.80 11.47 5.08
CA ASN A 174 27.00 10.66 5.39
C ASN A 174 27.39 9.73 4.23
#